data_AF-A0A535NIA0-F1
#
_entry.id   AF-A0A535NIA0-F1
#
_cell.length_a   1.000
_cell.length_b   1.000
_cell.length_c   1.000
_cell.angle_alpha   90.00
_cell.angle_beta   90.00
_cell.angle_gamma   90.00
#
_symmetry.space_group_name_H-M   'P 1'
#
loop_
_entity.id
_entity.type
_entity.pdbx_description
1 polymer ?
#
loop_
_entity_poly.entity_id
_entity_poly.type
_entity_poly.pdbx_seq_one_letter_code
_entity_poly.pdbx_strand_id
1 'polypeptide(L)'
;MRVSVVGLGCGGFGGIGSVPELFGKGEDKASAFALMDRAWAAGINYFDTADSYGGGLSERIIGDWLKKRGVRDRLVLSTKVFYA
;
A
#
# COMPACT_ATOMS: atom_id res chain seq x y z
N MET A 1 -3.65 -12.17 15.46
CA MET A 1 -3.17 -11.04 14.63
C MET A 1 -3.12 -9.80 15.51
N ARG A 2 -2.02 -9.03 15.52
CA ARG A 2 -1.90 -7.77 16.27
C ARG A 2 -1.51 -6.66 15.30
N VAL A 3 -2.24 -5.56 15.34
CA VAL A 3 -2.00 -4.39 14.50
C VAL A 3 -1.55 -3.21 15.36
N SER A 4 -0.77 -2.31 14.76
CA SER A 4 -0.50 -0.99 15.32
C SER A 4 -1.79 -0.18 15.40
N VAL A 5 -1.87 0.75 16.37
CA VAL A 5 -3.07 1.62 16.55
C VAL A 5 -3.32 2.49 15.32
N VAL A 6 -2.24 2.85 14.61
CA VAL A 6 -2.28 3.57 13.34
C VAL A 6 -1.95 2.60 12.20
N GLY A 7 -2.71 2.67 11.11
CA GLY A 7 -2.44 1.97 9.85
C GLY A 7 -2.02 2.92 8.73
N LEU A 8 -1.34 2.39 7.71
CA LEU A 8 -1.01 3.11 6.48
C LEU A 8 -2.06 2.80 5.42
N GLY A 9 -2.80 3.82 4.97
CA GLY A 9 -3.66 3.72 3.80
C GLY A 9 -2.87 3.90 2.51
N CYS A 10 -2.95 2.92 1.62
CA CYS A 10 -2.15 2.85 0.39
C CYS A 10 -2.92 3.30 -0.87
N GLY A 11 -4.01 4.06 -0.69
CA GLY A 11 -4.85 4.55 -1.80
C GLY A 11 -4.17 5.55 -2.72
N GLY A 12 -3.05 6.15 -2.30
CA GLY A 12 -2.25 7.07 -3.11
C GLY A 12 -1.15 6.39 -3.95
N PHE A 13 -0.94 5.07 -3.83
CA PHE A 13 0.18 4.40 -4.47
C PHE A 13 -0.15 4.02 -5.91
N GLY A 14 0.55 4.61 -6.88
CA GLY A 14 0.33 4.35 -8.30
C GLY A 14 -0.97 4.94 -8.87
N GLY A 15 -1.66 5.77 -8.10
CA GLY A 15 -2.92 6.42 -8.46
C GLY A 15 -3.54 7.10 -7.23
N ILE A 16 -4.57 7.93 -7.42
CA ILE A 16 -5.36 8.49 -6.32
C ILE A 16 -6.69 7.74 -6.25
N GLY A 17 -6.76 6.80 -5.32
CA GLY A 17 -7.92 5.95 -5.09
C GLY A 17 -8.26 5.10 -6.31
N SER A 18 -9.56 5.00 -6.57
CA SER A 18 -10.13 4.06 -7.53
C SER A 18 -10.57 4.72 -8.84
N VAL A 19 -10.45 6.04 -9.00
CA VAL A 19 -10.93 6.77 -10.19
C VAL A 19 -9.97 6.53 -11.37
N PRO A 20 -10.40 5.94 -12.51
CA PRO A 20 -9.51 5.60 -13.62
C PRO A 20 -8.72 6.78 -14.18
N GLU A 21 -9.32 7.98 -14.22
CA GLU A 21 -8.69 9.22 -14.68
C GLU A 21 -7.51 9.66 -13.79
N LEU A 22 -7.45 9.14 -12.55
CA LEU A 22 -6.40 9.42 -11.59
C LEU A 22 -5.39 8.27 -11.47
N PHE A 23 -5.48 7.22 -12.29
CA PHE A 23 -4.46 6.19 -12.32
C PHE A 23 -3.14 6.77 -12.83
N GLY A 24 -2.03 6.39 -12.19
CA GLY A 24 -0.72 6.99 -12.42
C GLY A 24 -0.57 8.43 -11.91
N LYS A 25 -1.62 9.02 -11.33
CA LYS A 25 -1.56 10.31 -10.62
C LYS A 25 -1.56 10.01 -9.13
N GLY A 26 -0.43 10.18 -8.45
CA GLY A 26 -0.26 9.82 -7.05
C GLY A 26 1.21 9.59 -6.74
N GLU A 27 1.48 8.85 -5.67
CA GLU A 27 2.83 8.46 -5.29
C GLU A 27 3.38 7.47 -6.30
N ASP A 28 4.52 7.81 -6.90
CA ASP A 28 5.27 6.87 -7.70
C ASP A 28 5.86 5.75 -6.83
N LYS A 29 6.45 4.73 -7.46
CA LYS A 29 7.00 3.58 -6.74
C LYS A 29 8.08 3.98 -5.73
N ALA A 30 8.92 4.97 -6.05
CA ALA A 30 10.00 5.40 -5.16
C ALA A 30 9.44 6.09 -3.91
N SER A 31 8.46 6.98 -4.09
CA SER A 31 7.80 7.72 -3.02
C SER A 31 6.95 6.80 -2.15
N ALA A 32 6.20 5.88 -2.76
CA ALA A 32 5.46 4.85 -2.03
C ALA A 32 6.40 3.94 -1.20
N PHE A 33 7.57 3.58 -1.74
CA PHE A 33 8.59 2.84 -0.99
C PHE A 33 9.09 3.63 0.22
N ALA A 34 9.39 4.92 0.04
CA ALA A 34 9.85 5.79 1.12
C ALA A 34 8.78 5.94 2.23
N LEU A 35 7.50 6.06 1.85
CA LEU A 35 6.38 6.10 2.79
C LEU A 35 6.24 4.79 3.57
N MET A 36 6.30 3.64 2.90
CA MET A 36 6.25 2.33 3.56
C MET A 36 7.46 2.10 4.49
N ASP A 37 8.67 2.48 4.06
CA ASP A 37 9.88 2.42 4.89
C ASP A 37 9.74 3.29 6.14
N ARG A 38 9.21 4.51 5.99
CA ARG A 38 8.99 5.43 7.12
C ARG A 38 7.93 4.90 8.08
N ALA A 39 6.81 4.40 7.56
CA ALA A 39 5.76 3.81 8.38
C ALA A 39 6.28 2.59 9.16
N TRP A 40 7.00 1.69 8.48
CA TRP A 40 7.63 0.54 9.09
C TRP A 40 8.61 0.91 10.20
N ALA A 41 9.50 1.88 9.94
CA ALA A 41 10.45 2.38 10.93
C ALA A 41 9.76 3.04 12.16
N ALA A 42 8.56 3.59 11.97
CA ALA A 42 7.74 4.13 13.06
C ALA A 42 6.96 3.05 13.84
N GLY A 43 7.11 1.77 13.48
CA GLY A 43 6.41 0.65 14.13
C GLY A 43 4.99 0.41 13.60
N ILE A 44 4.59 1.03 12.49
CA ILE A 44 3.32 0.73 11.81
C ILE A 44 3.48 -0.61 11.11
N ASN A 45 2.66 -1.58 11.47
CA ASN A 45 2.67 -2.92 10.89
C ASN A 45 1.40 -3.28 10.13
N TYR A 46 0.46 -2.34 9.98
CA TYR A 46 -0.81 -2.56 9.28
C TYR A 46 -0.93 -1.66 8.05
N PHE A 47 -0.93 -2.26 6.86
CA PHE A 47 -1.13 -1.56 5.58
C PHE A 47 -2.45 -1.99 4.94
N ASP A 48 -3.18 -1.02 4.39
CA ASP A 48 -4.49 -1.22 3.76
C ASP A 48 -4.46 -0.80 2.29
N THR A 49 -4.95 -1.68 1.41
CA THR A 49 -5.05 -1.44 -0.04
C THR A 49 -6.37 -1.97 -0.60
N ALA A 50 -6.51 -1.98 -1.93
CA ALA A 50 -7.64 -2.54 -2.67
C ALA A 50 -7.21 -2.86 -4.11
N ASP A 51 -7.84 -3.86 -4.72
CA ASP A 51 -7.70 -4.18 -6.16
C ASP A 51 -7.94 -2.94 -7.05
N SER A 52 -8.91 -2.10 -6.69
CA SER A 52 -9.25 -0.90 -7.46
C SER A 52 -8.22 0.24 -7.35
N TYR A 53 -7.35 0.27 -6.34
CA TYR A 53 -6.42 1.39 -6.12
C TYR A 53 -5.34 1.45 -7.19
N GLY A 54 -5.37 2.53 -7.99
CA GLY A 54 -4.48 2.70 -9.14
C GLY A 54 -4.62 1.55 -10.16
N GLY A 55 -5.79 0.93 -10.28
CA GLY A 55 -6.01 -0.23 -11.15
C GLY A 55 -5.12 -1.43 -10.77
N GLY A 56 -5.00 -1.69 -9.47
CA GLY A 56 -4.17 -2.75 -8.88
C GLY A 56 -2.69 -2.38 -8.75
N LEU A 57 -2.28 -1.15 -9.13
CA LEU A 57 -0.88 -0.75 -9.03
C LEU A 57 -0.42 -0.61 -7.57
N SER A 58 -1.32 -0.22 -6.66
CA SER A 58 -1.04 -0.15 -5.23
C SER A 58 -0.57 -1.52 -4.68
N GLU A 59 -1.30 -2.60 -4.99
CA GLU A 59 -0.94 -3.95 -4.56
C GLU A 59 0.40 -4.43 -5.16
N ARG A 60 0.65 -4.13 -6.44
CA ARG A 60 1.92 -4.46 -7.10
C ARG A 60 3.11 -3.77 -6.44
N ILE A 61 2.96 -2.48 -6.10
CA ILE A 61 4.01 -1.71 -5.40
C ILE A 61 4.27 -2.28 -4.00
N ILE A 62 3.22 -2.61 -3.24
CA ILE A 62 3.35 -3.22 -1.90
C ILE A 62 4.03 -4.60 -2.00
N GLY A 63 3.65 -5.43 -2.97
CA GLY A 63 4.26 -6.73 -3.22
C GLY A 63 5.75 -6.64 -3.50
N ASP A 64 6.16 -5.69 -4.34
CA ASP A 64 7.57 -5.41 -4.62
C ASP A 64 8.34 -4.96 -3.37
N TRP A 65 7.72 -4.12 -2.54
CA TRP A 65 8.33 -3.64 -1.28
C TRP A 65 8.52 -4.78 -0.30
N LEU A 66 7.47 -5.60 -0.10
CA LEU A 66 7.52 -6.78 0.76
C LEU A 66 8.63 -7.75 0.35
N LYS A 67 8.76 -8.04 -0.94
CA LYS A 67 9.81 -8.91 -1.48
C LYS A 67 11.21 -8.36 -1.20
N LYS A 68 11.39 -7.04 -1.29
CA LYS A 68 12.69 -6.38 -1.06
C LYS A 68 13.07 -6.22 0.40
N ARG A 69 12.09 -6.10 1.31
CA ARG A 69 12.34 -5.88 2.75
C ARG A 69 12.32 -7.18 3.57
N GLY A 70 11.66 -8.23 3.09
CA GLY A 70 11.64 -9.52 3.78
C GLY A 70 10.88 -9.50 5.10
N VAL A 71 9.86 -8.64 5.23
CA VAL A 71 9.09 -8.41 6.48
C VAL A 71 7.68 -9.03 6.46
N ARG A 72 7.42 -9.96 5.54
CA ARG A 72 6.07 -10.47 5.27
C ARG A 72 5.42 -11.11 6.48
N ASP A 73 6.18 -11.79 7.32
CA ASP A 73 5.75 -12.47 8.55
C ASP A 73 5.23 -11.50 9.62
N ARG A 74 5.70 -10.24 9.59
CA ARG A 74 5.39 -9.21 10.60
C ARG A 74 4.40 -8.15 10.14
N LEU A 75 4.20 -8.00 8.83
CA LEU A 75 3.22 -7.06 8.26
C LEU A 75 1.82 -7.70 8.20
N VAL A 76 0.84 -6.99 8.73
CA VAL A 76 -0.58 -7.23 8.47
C VAL A 76 -1.00 -6.43 7.24
N LEU A 77 -1.55 -7.11 6.23
CA LEU A 77 -1.99 -6.49 4.98
C LEU A 77 -3.46 -6.80 4.77
N SER A 78 -4.30 -5.76 4.59
CA SER A 78 -5.68 -5.91 4.15
C SER A 78 -5.85 -5.44 2.71
N THR A 79 -6.72 -6.13 1.97
CA THR A 79 -7.16 -5.71 0.65
C THR A 79 -8.68 -5.85 0.53
N LYS A 80 -9.22 -5.32 -0.56
CA LYS A 80 -10.65 -5.29 -0.90
C LYS A 80 -10.80 -5.67 -2.37
N VAL A 81 -11.90 -6.31 -2.69
CA VAL A 81 -12.25 -6.72 -4.06
C VAL A 81 -13.55 -6.05 -4.48
N PHE A 82 -13.81 -6.07 -5.80
CA PHE A 82 -14.92 -5.40 -6.48
C PHE A 82 -14.77 -3.88 -6.61
N TYR A 83 -15.36 -3.38 -7.69
CA TYR A 83 -15.49 -1.98 -8.04
C TYR A 83 -16.98 -1.70 -8.21
N ALA A 84 -17.50 -0.67 -7.55
CA ALA A 84 -18.88 -0.19 -7.71
C ALA A 84 -18.86 1.16 -8.43
#